data_AF-A0A935R3Q1-F1
#
_entry.id   AF-A0A935R3Q1-F1
#
_cell.length_a   1.000
_cell.length_b   1.000
_cell.length_c   1.000
_cell.angle_alpha   90.00
_cell.angle_beta   90.00
_cell.angle_gamma   90.00
#
_symmetry.space_group_name_H-M   'P 1'
#
loop_
_entity.id
_entity.type
_entity.pdbx_description
1 polymer ?
#
loop_
_entity_poly.entity_id
_entity_poly.type
_entity_poly.pdbx_seq_one_letter_code
_entity_poly.pdbx_strand_id
1 'polypeptide(L)'
;MLPVGATAALDGSFSEGDGLSYAWSVSPEHGASLTEPESPFATLIAQAPGLYTLSLEVCDESGRCDQAETWARVDAPGSTSRISDWGIDEFAGVESGAGAPVDPFKGNKEWCKKCMEAAEGSDSEWTNFCNNGMPNSKPADREVCRRNTLESEAMRKGFCYEHGCAK
;
A
#
# COMPACT_ATOMS: atom_id res chain seq x y z
N MET A 1 0.78 -10.20 -0.08
CA MET A 1 1.50 -9.00 0.37
C MET A 1 2.85 -9.45 0.91
N LEU A 2 3.93 -8.77 0.53
CA LEU A 2 5.31 -9.11 0.94
C LEU A 2 5.77 -8.12 2.02
N PRO A 3 6.40 -8.54 3.12
CA PRO A 3 7.02 -7.58 4.02
C PRO A 3 8.28 -6.96 3.39
N VAL A 4 8.64 -5.74 3.78
CA VAL A 4 9.97 -5.17 3.45
C VAL A 4 11.07 -6.11 3.93
N GLY A 5 12.08 -6.31 3.08
CA GLY A 5 13.17 -7.25 3.27
C GLY A 5 12.85 -8.67 2.78
N ALA A 6 11.61 -8.93 2.34
CA ALA A 6 11.25 -10.23 1.76
C ALA A 6 11.75 -10.37 0.33
N THR A 7 11.93 -11.63 -0.04
CA THR A 7 12.18 -12.06 -1.41
C THR A 7 10.95 -12.74 -1.99
N ALA A 8 10.67 -12.53 -3.28
CA ALA A 8 9.66 -13.27 -4.01
C ALA A 8 10.26 -13.90 -5.27
N ALA A 9 9.98 -15.19 -5.47
CA ALA A 9 10.37 -15.89 -6.68
C ALA A 9 9.45 -15.52 -7.84
N LEU A 10 10.04 -15.22 -8.99
CA LEU A 10 9.37 -14.97 -10.25
C LEU A 10 9.63 -16.15 -11.17
N ASP A 11 8.59 -16.60 -11.86
CA ASP A 11 8.61 -17.82 -12.67
C ASP A 11 8.07 -17.52 -14.07
N GLY A 12 8.98 -17.54 -15.04
CA GLY A 12 8.71 -17.44 -16.48
C GLY A 12 8.88 -18.78 -17.19
N SER A 13 9.02 -19.90 -16.47
CA SER A 13 9.27 -21.21 -17.07
C SER A 13 8.09 -21.77 -17.87
N PHE A 14 6.91 -21.14 -17.76
CA PHE A 14 5.73 -21.46 -18.57
C PHE A 14 5.77 -20.84 -19.97
N SER A 15 6.79 -20.04 -20.32
CA SER A 15 6.98 -19.54 -21.68
C SER A 15 7.23 -20.68 -22.66
N GLU A 16 6.56 -20.63 -23.81
CA GLU A 16 6.63 -21.67 -24.84
C GLU A 16 7.49 -21.20 -26.03
N GLY A 17 8.43 -22.03 -26.47
CA GLY A 17 9.30 -21.76 -27.62
C GLY A 17 10.71 -22.35 -27.46
N ASP A 18 11.50 -22.32 -28.53
CA ASP A 18 12.89 -22.78 -28.55
C ASP A 18 13.86 -21.59 -28.45
N GLY A 19 14.95 -21.75 -27.71
CA GLY A 19 16.03 -20.75 -27.65
C GLY A 19 15.60 -19.42 -27.03
N LEU A 20 14.79 -19.47 -25.97
CA LEU A 20 14.21 -18.28 -25.35
C LEU A 20 15.24 -17.47 -24.53
N SER A 21 15.20 -16.15 -24.70
CA SER A 21 15.89 -15.17 -23.83
C SER A 21 14.87 -14.44 -22.96
N TYR A 22 15.22 -14.18 -21.70
CA TYR A 22 14.33 -13.55 -20.72
C TYR A 22 14.87 -12.19 -20.30
N ALA A 23 13.98 -11.25 -20.01
CA ALA A 23 14.32 -9.97 -19.42
C ALA A 23 13.24 -9.53 -18.43
N TRP A 24 13.56 -9.64 -17.14
CA TRP A 24 12.73 -9.15 -16.05
C TRP A 24 13.07 -7.69 -15.71
N SER A 25 12.03 -6.89 -15.48
CA SER A 25 12.15 -5.52 -15.00
C SER A 25 11.17 -5.23 -13.87
N VAL A 26 11.50 -4.23 -13.04
CA VAL A 26 10.67 -3.80 -11.91
C VAL A 26 10.49 -2.29 -11.93
N SER A 27 9.27 -1.82 -11.72
CA SER A 27 8.93 -0.40 -11.66
C SER A 27 8.04 -0.09 -10.45
N PRO A 28 8.36 0.92 -9.62
CA PRO A 28 9.59 1.71 -9.66
C PRO A 28 10.82 0.88 -9.25
N GLU A 29 11.98 1.16 -9.84
CA GLU A 29 13.25 0.52 -9.44
C GLU A 29 13.68 0.95 -8.03
N HIS A 30 13.28 2.14 -7.58
CA HIS A 30 13.61 2.59 -6.24
C HIS A 30 12.85 1.77 -5.19
N GLY A 31 13.59 1.05 -4.36
CA GLY A 31 13.05 0.24 -3.26
C GLY A 31 12.76 -1.22 -3.64
N ALA A 32 13.10 -1.65 -4.86
CA ALA A 32 13.08 -3.05 -5.25
C ALA A 32 14.23 -3.36 -6.22
N SER A 33 14.75 -4.58 -6.17
CA SER A 33 15.77 -5.05 -7.12
C SER A 33 15.49 -6.48 -7.55
N LEU A 34 16.06 -6.88 -8.67
CA LEU A 34 15.93 -8.23 -9.21
C LEU A 34 17.30 -8.91 -9.23
N THR A 35 17.33 -10.19 -8.89
CA THR A 35 18.50 -11.07 -9.14
C THR A 35 18.17 -12.05 -10.24
N GLU A 36 19.17 -12.37 -11.07
CA GLU A 36 19.01 -13.22 -12.26
C GLU A 36 17.91 -12.72 -13.22
N PRO A 37 17.85 -11.42 -13.58
CA PRO A 37 16.76 -10.89 -14.42
C PRO A 37 16.77 -11.43 -15.85
N GLU A 38 17.83 -12.12 -16.28
CA GLU A 38 17.94 -12.73 -17.62
C GLU A 38 17.62 -14.24 -17.63
N SER A 39 17.11 -14.77 -16.51
CA SER A 39 16.78 -16.18 -16.32
C SER A 39 15.27 -16.43 -16.36
N PRO A 40 14.81 -17.65 -16.72
CA PRO A 40 13.41 -18.05 -16.55
C PRO A 40 12.95 -17.96 -15.08
N PHE A 41 13.89 -17.99 -14.13
CA PHE A 41 13.63 -17.75 -12.70
C PHE A 41 14.42 -16.55 -12.21
N ALA A 42 13.70 -15.53 -11.75
CA ALA A 42 14.28 -14.33 -11.13
C ALA A 42 13.79 -14.21 -9.67
N THR A 43 14.47 -13.40 -8.87
CA THR A 43 14.01 -13.09 -7.51
C THR A 43 13.87 -11.59 -7.32
N LEU A 44 12.68 -11.16 -6.91
CA LEU A 44 12.44 -9.81 -6.40
C LEU A 44 12.97 -9.69 -4.98
N ILE A 45 13.78 -8.68 -4.71
CA ILE A 45 14.19 -8.25 -3.37
C ILE A 45 13.49 -6.92 -3.08
N ALA A 46 12.51 -6.94 -2.18
CA ALA A 46 11.76 -5.77 -1.78
C ALA A 46 12.47 -5.04 -0.63
N GLN A 47 12.90 -3.80 -0.84
CA GLN A 47 13.68 -3.02 0.14
C GLN A 47 12.86 -1.87 0.76
N ALA A 48 11.77 -1.46 0.12
CA ALA A 48 10.88 -0.43 0.60
C ALA A 48 9.42 -0.81 0.39
N PRO A 49 8.49 -0.28 1.20
CA PRO A 49 7.07 -0.51 0.99
C PRO A 49 6.60 0.22 -0.26
N GLY A 50 5.71 -0.41 -1.02
CA GLY A 50 5.27 0.13 -2.31
C GLY A 50 4.46 -0.87 -3.13
N LEU A 51 3.91 -0.38 -4.23
CA LEU A 51 3.36 -1.21 -5.29
C LEU A 51 4.38 -1.25 -6.41
N TYR A 52 4.83 -2.46 -6.75
CA TYR A 52 5.82 -2.71 -7.80
C TYR A 52 5.15 -3.45 -8.94
N THR A 53 5.29 -2.94 -10.16
CA THR A 53 5.00 -3.66 -11.40
C THR A 53 6.23 -4.46 -11.80
N LEU A 54 6.04 -5.74 -12.09
CA LEU A 54 7.06 -6.65 -12.58
C LEU A 54 6.69 -7.03 -14.00
N SER A 55 7.59 -6.75 -14.94
CA SER A 55 7.36 -7.04 -16.36
C SER A 55 8.40 -8.06 -16.82
N LEU A 56 7.93 -9.11 -17.48
CA LEU A 56 8.74 -10.12 -18.15
C LEU A 56 8.62 -9.91 -19.66
N GLU A 57 9.75 -9.76 -20.33
CA GLU A 57 9.85 -9.89 -21.78
C GLU A 57 10.57 -11.20 -22.12
N VAL A 58 10.02 -11.96 -23.07
CA VAL A 58 10.62 -13.21 -23.55
C VAL A 58 10.71 -13.15 -25.07
N CYS A 59 11.89 -13.39 -25.61
CA CYS A 59 12.15 -13.38 -27.04
C CYS A 59 12.66 -14.74 -27.56
N ASP A 60 12.31 -15.08 -28.79
CA ASP A 60 12.91 -16.21 -29.52
C ASP A 60 14.16 -15.79 -30.32
N GLU A 61 14.91 -16.76 -30.84
CA GLU A 61 16.11 -16.51 -31.67
C GLU A 61 15.81 -15.77 -32.99
N SER A 62 14.55 -15.72 -33.41
CA SER A 62 14.10 -14.96 -34.58
C SER A 62 13.84 -13.48 -34.24
N GLY A 63 13.98 -13.09 -32.97
CA GLY A 63 13.78 -11.74 -32.47
C GLY A 63 12.32 -11.37 -32.23
N ARG A 64 11.40 -12.35 -32.17
CA ARG A 64 10.01 -12.10 -31.78
C ARG A 64 9.92 -12.14 -30.27
N CYS A 65 9.25 -11.14 -29.69
CA CYS A 65 9.13 -11.01 -28.24
C CYS A 65 7.68 -10.90 -27.81
N ASP A 66 7.36 -11.51 -26.67
CA ASP A 66 6.11 -11.36 -25.95
C ASP A 66 6.37 -10.82 -24.55
N GLN A 67 5.38 -10.12 -23.98
CA GLN A 67 5.48 -9.50 -22.66
C GLN A 67 4.34 -9.94 -21.73
N ALA A 68 4.66 -10.05 -20.45
CA ALA A 68 3.69 -10.30 -19.38
C ALA A 68 3.98 -9.40 -18.18
N GLU A 69 2.94 -8.98 -17.47
CA GLU A 69 3.06 -8.13 -16.29
C GLU A 69 2.34 -8.72 -15.09
N THR A 70 2.91 -8.49 -13.91
CA THR A 70 2.27 -8.76 -12.61
C THR A 70 2.63 -7.66 -11.62
N TRP A 71 1.97 -7.64 -10.46
CA TRP A 71 2.23 -6.65 -9.44
C TRP A 71 2.52 -7.28 -8.09
N ALA A 72 3.45 -6.69 -7.35
CA ALA A 72 3.80 -7.06 -6.00
C ALA A 72 3.54 -5.88 -5.06
N ARG A 73 2.74 -6.11 -4.02
CA ARG A 73 2.55 -5.14 -2.94
C ARG A 73 3.45 -5.47 -1.77
N VAL A 74 4.32 -4.53 -1.42
CA VAL A 74 5.24 -4.61 -0.30
C VAL A 74 4.75 -3.72 0.84
N ASP A 75 4.59 -4.29 2.02
CA ASP A 75 4.16 -3.59 3.23
C ASP A 75 5.35 -3.25 4.13
N ALA A 76 5.23 -2.17 4.89
CA ALA A 76 6.27 -1.73 5.82
C ALA A 76 6.61 -2.83 6.85
N PRO A 77 7.88 -2.92 7.30
CA PRO A 77 8.26 -3.90 8.31
C PRO A 77 7.48 -3.61 9.59
N GLY A 78 6.81 -4.62 10.15
CA GLY A 78 5.91 -4.47 11.29
C GLY A 78 4.42 -4.40 10.95
N SER A 79 4.03 -4.58 9.69
CA SER A 79 2.64 -4.92 9.33
C SER A 79 2.34 -6.38 9.70
N THR A 80 2.43 -6.72 10.99
CA THR A 80 1.65 -7.85 11.47
C THR A 80 0.21 -7.35 11.39
N SER A 81 -0.54 -7.88 10.43
CA SER A 81 -1.99 -7.79 10.45
C SER A 81 -2.47 -8.55 11.69
N ARG A 82 -2.32 -7.94 12.87
CA ARG A 82 -3.00 -8.36 14.08
C ARG A 82 -4.40 -7.79 13.94
N ILE A 83 -5.23 -8.54 13.23
CA ILE A 83 -6.58 -8.73 13.73
C ILE A 83 -6.36 -9.44 15.07
N SER A 84 -6.15 -8.67 16.15
CA SER A 84 -6.35 -9.20 17.49
C SER A 84 -7.84 -9.39 17.62
N ASP A 85 -8.25 -10.64 17.43
CA ASP A 85 -9.43 -11.21 18.04
C ASP A 85 -9.54 -10.75 19.51
N TRP A 86 -10.76 -10.60 19.95
CA TRP A 86 -11.19 -9.84 21.11
C TRP A 86 -10.52 -10.24 22.44
N GLY A 87 -10.29 -9.24 23.30
CA GLY A 87 -9.87 -9.39 24.70
C GLY A 87 -8.36 -9.23 24.88
N ILE A 88 -7.82 -8.44 25.79
CA ILE A 88 -8.30 -8.00 27.11
C ILE A 88 -7.51 -6.75 27.54
N ASP A 89 -8.01 -6.16 28.60
CA ASP A 89 -7.65 -4.98 29.39
C ASP A 89 -6.17 -4.71 29.81
N GLU A 90 -6.00 -3.45 30.23
CA GLU A 90 -5.15 -2.93 31.33
C GLU A 90 -3.64 -2.65 31.14
N PHE A 91 -3.35 -1.34 31.07
CA PHE A 91 -2.20 -0.56 31.57
C PHE A 91 -0.80 -1.17 31.73
N ALA A 92 0.16 -0.55 31.02
CA ALA A 92 1.45 0.00 31.47
C ALA A 92 2.44 -0.15 30.30
N GLY A 93 3.02 0.89 29.71
CA GLY A 93 3.77 1.94 30.36
C GLY A 93 5.17 1.95 29.71
N VAL A 94 5.68 3.17 29.45
CA VAL A 94 7.04 3.50 28.98
C VAL A 94 7.23 3.51 27.45
N GLU A 95 7.23 4.73 26.92
CA GLU A 95 7.93 5.11 25.70
C GLU A 95 9.43 4.87 25.84
N SER A 96 10.06 4.34 24.79
CA SER A 96 11.48 4.57 24.50
C SER A 96 11.73 4.38 23.00
N GLY A 97 11.66 5.50 22.27
CA GLY A 97 12.49 5.85 21.13
C GLY A 97 12.90 4.80 20.09
N ALA A 98 12.20 4.80 18.96
CA ALA A 98 12.79 4.95 17.63
C ALA A 98 11.66 5.38 16.68
N GLY A 99 11.83 6.52 15.99
CA GLY A 99 10.78 7.19 15.24
C GLY A 99 10.19 6.32 14.12
N ALA A 100 9.08 5.64 14.43
CA ALA A 100 8.13 5.23 13.41
C ALA A 100 7.56 6.50 12.75
N PRO A 101 7.24 6.49 11.45
CA PRO A 101 6.46 7.57 10.84
C PRO A 101 5.20 7.74 11.68
N VAL A 102 5.06 8.89 12.33
CA VAL A 102 3.82 9.22 13.03
C VAL A 102 2.74 9.23 11.97
N ASP A 103 1.80 8.30 12.07
CA ASP A 103 0.60 8.35 11.25
C ASP A 103 -0.01 9.74 11.47
N PRO A 104 -0.13 10.57 10.42
CA PRO A 104 -0.55 11.96 10.56
C PRO A 104 -1.99 12.09 11.12
N PHE A 105 -2.76 11.01 11.09
CA PHE A 105 -4.11 10.93 11.62
C PHE A 105 -4.14 10.45 13.08
N LYS A 106 -3.29 9.48 13.43
CA LYS A 106 -3.34 8.78 14.73
C LYS A 106 -3.00 9.72 15.89
N GLY A 107 -3.94 9.88 16.81
CA GLY A 107 -3.78 10.76 17.98
C GLY A 107 -3.96 12.26 17.68
N ASN A 108 -4.27 12.62 16.43
CA ASN A 108 -4.57 14.00 16.05
C ASN A 108 -6.02 14.36 16.41
N LYS A 109 -6.23 14.77 17.66
CA LYS A 109 -7.55 15.16 18.19
C LYS A 109 -8.22 16.26 17.38
N GLU A 110 -7.45 17.19 16.83
CA GLU A 110 -7.95 18.31 16.04
C GLU A 110 -8.44 17.84 14.65
N TRP A 111 -7.70 16.93 14.01
CA TRP A 111 -8.14 16.28 12.78
C TRP A 111 -9.41 15.46 13.00
N CYS A 112 -9.46 14.69 14.10
CA CYS A 112 -10.62 13.88 14.42
C CYS A 112 -11.88 14.69 14.67
N LYS A 113 -11.75 15.81 15.38
CA LYS A 113 -12.85 16.74 15.55
C LYS A 113 -13.39 17.24 14.19
N LYS A 114 -12.50 17.69 13.31
CA LYS A 114 -12.86 18.18 11.97
C LYS A 114 -13.47 17.09 11.08
N CYS A 115 -12.96 15.87 11.16
CA CYS A 115 -13.49 14.73 10.41
C CYS A 115 -14.92 14.40 10.86
N MET A 116 -15.15 14.34 12.17
CA MET A 116 -16.47 14.03 12.72
C MET A 116 -17.50 15.13 12.45
N GLU A 117 -17.11 16.40 12.60
CA GLU A 117 -17.96 17.54 12.24
C GLU A 117 -18.33 17.51 10.75
N ALA A 118 -17.38 17.19 9.87
CA ALA A 118 -17.65 17.06 8.45
C ALA A 118 -18.50 15.82 8.11
N ALA A 119 -18.37 14.73 8.87
CA ALA A 119 -19.14 13.50 8.68
C ALA A 119 -20.62 13.68 9.01
N GLU A 120 -20.92 14.47 10.05
CA GLU A 120 -22.27 14.87 10.47
C GLU A 120 -22.85 16.01 9.63
N GLY A 121 -22.00 16.70 8.88
CA GLY A 121 -22.37 17.81 8.01
C GLY A 121 -22.94 17.36 6.65
N SER A 122 -23.21 18.37 5.84
CA SER A 122 -23.62 18.24 4.44
C SER A 122 -22.49 17.69 3.54
N ASP A 123 -22.86 17.20 2.36
CA ASP A 123 -21.93 16.66 1.36
C ASP A 123 -20.84 17.67 0.96
N SER A 124 -21.15 18.96 0.99
CA SER A 124 -20.21 20.04 0.71
C SER A 124 -19.21 20.25 1.85
N GLU A 125 -19.64 20.11 3.10
CA GLU A 125 -18.77 20.15 4.28
C GLU A 125 -17.81 18.96 4.29
N TRP A 126 -18.31 17.77 3.97
CA TRP A 126 -17.50 16.56 3.79
C TRP A 126 -16.47 16.72 2.66
N THR A 127 -16.90 17.20 1.50
CA THR A 127 -16.01 17.42 0.35
C THR A 127 -14.92 18.46 0.66
N ASN A 128 -15.28 19.53 1.36
CA ASN A 128 -14.33 20.55 1.79
C ASN A 128 -13.29 19.96 2.77
N PHE A 129 -13.73 19.12 3.71
CA PHE A 129 -12.82 18.38 4.59
C PHE A 129 -11.89 17.44 3.82
N CYS A 130 -12.39 16.66 2.86
CA CYS A 130 -11.50 15.79 2.07
C CYS A 130 -10.44 16.60 1.31
N ASN A 131 -10.81 17.77 0.76
CA ASN A 131 -9.87 18.61 0.01
C ASN A 131 -8.81 19.29 0.89
N ASN A 132 -9.23 19.81 2.05
CA ASN A 132 -8.40 20.74 2.84
C ASN A 132 -8.00 20.20 4.22
N GLY A 133 -8.70 19.20 4.74
CA GLY A 133 -8.46 18.56 6.03
C GLY A 133 -7.59 17.30 5.96
N MET A 134 -7.32 16.77 4.75
CA MET A 134 -6.50 15.57 4.57
C MET A 134 -4.99 15.89 4.50
N PRO A 135 -4.12 15.18 5.23
CA PRO A 135 -2.67 15.31 5.13
C PRO A 135 -2.17 15.09 3.70
N ASN A 136 -1.26 15.96 3.25
CA ASN A 136 -0.64 15.86 1.92
C ASN A 136 0.21 14.58 1.76
N SER A 137 0.62 13.95 2.86
CA SER A 137 1.29 12.66 2.88
C SER A 137 0.39 11.47 2.52
N LYS A 138 -0.93 11.69 2.32
CA LYS A 138 -1.93 10.64 2.11
C LYS A 138 -2.91 10.97 0.97
N PRO A 139 -2.44 11.10 -0.28
CA PRO A 139 -3.28 11.45 -1.43
C PRO A 139 -4.30 10.36 -1.80
N ALA A 140 -3.98 9.08 -1.60
CA ALA A 140 -4.93 7.98 -1.86
C ALA A 140 -6.12 8.01 -0.89
N ASP A 141 -5.86 8.28 0.39
CA ASP A 141 -6.92 8.41 1.41
C ASP A 141 -7.81 9.63 1.10
N ARG A 142 -7.25 10.70 0.53
CA ARG A 142 -8.02 11.87 0.06
C ARG A 142 -8.99 11.50 -1.05
N GLU A 143 -8.60 10.65 -2.01
CA GLU A 143 -9.52 10.18 -3.06
C GLU A 143 -10.57 9.22 -2.51
N VAL A 144 -10.24 8.39 -1.51
CA VAL A 144 -11.23 7.53 -0.83
C VAL A 144 -12.24 8.37 -0.05
N CYS A 145 -11.78 9.38 0.69
CA CYS A 145 -12.63 10.34 1.39
C CYS A 145 -13.66 10.97 0.46
N ARG A 146 -13.24 11.43 -0.73
CA ARG A 146 -14.14 12.01 -1.74
C ARG A 146 -15.13 11.02 -2.34
N ARG A 147 -14.77 9.73 -2.47
CA ARG A 147 -15.71 8.71 -2.95
C ARG A 147 -16.86 8.50 -1.97
N ASN A 148 -16.63 8.73 -0.69
CA ASN A 148 -17.65 8.64 0.36
C ASN A 148 -18.56 9.89 0.44
N THR A 149 -18.41 10.87 -0.47
CA THR A 149 -19.20 12.10 -0.46
C THR A 149 -20.70 11.88 -0.62
N LEU A 150 -21.15 10.84 -1.33
CA LEU A 150 -22.59 10.55 -1.48
C LEU A 150 -23.09 9.49 -0.50
N GLU A 151 -22.23 9.04 0.41
CA GLU A 151 -22.54 7.98 1.35
C GLU A 151 -23.15 8.54 2.64
N SER A 152 -23.88 7.66 3.35
CA SER A 152 -24.52 8.01 4.62
C SER A 152 -23.53 8.53 5.68
N GLU A 153 -24.01 9.34 6.62
CA GLU A 153 -23.25 9.83 7.80
C GLU A 153 -22.45 8.70 8.48
N ALA A 154 -23.05 7.51 8.60
CA ALA A 154 -22.40 6.34 9.20
C ALA A 154 -21.14 5.89 8.44
N MET A 155 -21.13 5.98 7.10
CA MET A 155 -19.95 5.66 6.29
C MET A 155 -18.86 6.74 6.39
N ARG A 156 -19.26 8.02 6.49
CA ARG A 156 -18.31 9.12 6.70
C ARG A 156 -17.65 9.04 8.08
N LYS A 157 -18.44 8.74 9.13
CA LYS A 157 -17.91 8.46 10.48
C LYS A 157 -17.01 7.23 10.48
N GLY A 158 -17.40 6.19 9.75
CA GLY A 158 -16.58 4.99 9.51
C GLY A 158 -15.18 5.33 9.02
N PHE A 159 -15.08 6.20 8.01
CA PHE A 159 -13.79 6.69 7.50
C PHE A 159 -12.96 7.38 8.59
N CYS A 160 -13.56 8.26 9.40
CA CYS A 160 -12.85 8.92 10.51
C CYS A 160 -12.31 7.90 11.53
N TYR A 161 -13.09 6.87 11.85
CA TYR A 161 -12.71 5.82 12.78
C TYR A 161 -11.60 4.93 12.23
N GLU A 162 -11.64 4.59 10.93
CA GLU A 162 -10.59 3.83 10.24
C GLU A 162 -9.23 4.53 10.29
N HIS A 163 -9.25 5.86 10.31
CA HIS A 163 -8.05 6.71 10.41
C HIS A 163 -7.72 7.15 11.85
N GLY A 164 -8.24 6.44 12.86
CA GLY A 164 -7.75 6.54 14.24
C GLY A 164 -8.51 7.51 15.14
N CYS A 165 -9.69 7.97 14.75
CA CYS A 165 -10.60 8.66 15.66
C CYS A 165 -11.32 7.70 16.60
N ALA A 166 -11.58 8.16 17.82
CA ALA A 166 -12.39 7.41 18.76
C ALA A 166 -13.84 7.30 18.26
N LYS A 167 -14.44 6.13 18.44
CA LYS A 167 -15.85 5.84 18.15
C LYS A 167 -16.80 6.52 19.12
#